data_AF-A0A3P8S8P4-F1
#
_entry.id   AF-A0A3P8S8P4-F1
#
_cell.length_a   1.000
_cell.length_b   1.000
_cell.length_c   1.000
_cell.angle_alpha   90.00
_cell.angle_beta   90.00
_cell.angle_gamma   90.00
#
_symmetry.space_group_name_H-M   'P 1'
#
loop_
_entity.id
_entity.type
_entity.pdbx_description
1 polymer ?
#
loop_
_entity_poly.entity_id
_entity_poly.type
_entity_poly.pdbx_seq_one_letter_code
_entity_poly.pdbx_strand_id
1 'polypeptide(L)'
;MLYRSPCFIPSCCGLKVCQVLKSCSKPVDPSARWRCCPNENLLGFLIKSEDFSLCVLQYLPSTAVSTTLQLQELRYQMHLMSISAYIIPGTDAHLSEYLAPRDARVAFMTGFTGSAGTAVVTQSKAALWTDSRYWVQAERQMDCNWELEKDGGGDHIWLISEVPSGGEIGFDPFLFSLSESQVVPLNTRCTYQ
;
A
#
# COMPACT_ATOMS: atom_id res chain seq x y z
N MET A 1 -64.58 -7.67 -5.42
CA MET A 1 -64.88 -6.81 -4.26
C MET A 1 -64.68 -7.66 -3.02
N LEU A 2 -63.83 -7.18 -2.09
CA LEU A 2 -63.74 -7.56 -0.68
C LEU A 2 -63.12 -8.96 -0.41
N TYR A 3 -62.27 -9.21 0.60
CA TYR A 3 -61.78 -8.35 1.68
C TYR A 3 -60.53 -8.97 2.32
N ARG A 4 -59.87 -8.11 3.10
CA ARG A 4 -58.66 -8.23 3.91
C ARG A 4 -58.61 -9.43 4.89
N SER A 5 -57.35 -9.83 5.16
CA SER A 5 -56.67 -10.23 6.43
C SER A 5 -57.45 -10.10 7.76
N PRO A 6 -57.08 -10.76 8.89
CA PRO A 6 -55.71 -10.71 9.46
C PRO A 6 -55.25 -11.83 10.46
N CYS A 7 -54.00 -11.64 10.95
CA CYS A 7 -53.43 -12.02 12.26
C CYS A 7 -53.17 -13.49 12.61
N PHE A 8 -51.90 -13.83 12.91
CA PHE A 8 -51.48 -14.02 14.31
C PHE A 8 -49.94 -14.16 14.42
N ILE A 9 -49.31 -13.27 15.18
CA ILE A 9 -47.97 -13.47 15.74
C ILE A 9 -48.18 -13.98 17.17
N PRO A 10 -47.44 -15.02 17.61
CA PRO A 10 -47.09 -15.11 19.01
C PRO A 10 -45.56 -15.14 19.21
N SER A 11 -45.12 -14.14 19.97
CA SER A 11 -44.19 -14.21 21.10
C SER A 11 -42.90 -15.04 20.98
N CYS A 12 -41.78 -14.29 20.99
CA CYS A 12 -40.49 -14.74 21.51
C CYS A 12 -40.63 -15.26 22.95
N CYS A 13 -40.08 -16.44 23.22
CA CYS A 13 -39.73 -16.92 24.55
C CYS A 13 -38.59 -17.95 24.43
N GLY A 14 -37.55 -17.82 25.27
CA GLY A 14 -36.61 -18.92 25.54
C GLY A 14 -35.21 -18.77 24.94
N LEU A 15 -34.20 -19.02 25.77
CA LEU A 15 -32.78 -18.80 25.52
C LEU A 15 -32.13 -19.81 24.55
N LYS A 16 -31.05 -19.31 23.91
CA LYS A 16 -29.85 -20.00 23.40
C LYS A 16 -29.98 -20.80 22.08
N VAL A 17 -29.28 -20.23 21.09
CA VAL A 17 -28.64 -20.88 19.92
C VAL A 17 -29.56 -21.23 18.75
N CYS A 18 -29.52 -20.39 17.71
CA CYS A 18 -29.59 -20.68 16.26
C CYS A 18 -29.53 -19.31 15.54
N GLN A 19 -28.34 -18.82 15.20
CA GLN A 19 -27.77 -18.87 13.85
C GLN A 19 -28.64 -18.23 12.74
N VAL A 20 -28.12 -17.08 12.28
CA VAL A 20 -27.97 -16.67 10.87
C VAL A 20 -29.15 -16.97 9.96
N LEU A 21 -30.04 -15.99 9.77
CA LEU A 21 -30.77 -15.85 8.51
C LEU A 21 -31.11 -14.38 8.26
N LYS A 22 -30.76 -13.93 7.04
CA LYS A 22 -31.43 -12.94 6.17
C LYS A 22 -30.52 -11.82 5.66
N SER A 23 -29.82 -12.08 4.57
CA SER A 23 -30.27 -11.61 3.25
C SER A 23 -29.28 -12.03 2.16
N CYS A 24 -29.61 -13.09 1.42
CA CYS A 24 -29.17 -13.26 0.05
C CYS A 24 -30.43 -13.63 -0.74
N SER A 25 -30.88 -12.71 -1.58
CA SER A 25 -31.86 -13.00 -2.62
C SER A 25 -31.33 -14.13 -3.51
N LYS A 26 -32.21 -15.05 -3.89
CA LYS A 26 -31.87 -16.17 -4.78
C LYS A 26 -31.39 -15.65 -6.14
N PRO A 27 -30.31 -16.17 -6.74
CA PRO A 27 -29.96 -15.90 -8.13
C PRO A 27 -30.82 -16.73 -9.10
N VAL A 28 -31.05 -16.19 -10.30
CA VAL A 28 -31.89 -16.74 -11.38
C VAL A 28 -31.05 -17.53 -12.41
N ASP A 29 -30.12 -18.38 -11.96
CA ASP A 29 -29.36 -19.25 -12.87
C ASP A 29 -28.97 -20.59 -12.19
N PRO A 30 -29.27 -21.76 -12.79
CA PRO A 30 -28.94 -23.08 -12.24
C PRO A 30 -27.45 -23.48 -12.25
N SER A 31 -26.55 -22.69 -12.83
CA SER A 31 -25.15 -23.11 -13.08
C SER A 31 -24.10 -22.57 -12.10
N ALA A 32 -24.46 -21.68 -11.17
CA ALA A 32 -23.51 -21.05 -10.24
C ALA A 32 -23.13 -21.97 -9.06
N ARG A 33 -21.84 -22.33 -8.97
CA ARG A 33 -21.25 -23.07 -7.84
C ARG A 33 -21.10 -22.15 -6.62
N TRP A 34 -21.69 -22.54 -5.50
CA TRP A 34 -21.62 -21.82 -4.21
C TRP A 34 -20.18 -21.60 -3.73
N ARG A 35 -19.85 -20.38 -3.29
CA ARG A 35 -18.72 -20.12 -2.39
C ARG A 35 -19.24 -19.41 -1.15
N CYS A 36 -18.91 -19.93 0.03
CA CYS A 36 -19.16 -19.24 1.29
C CYS A 36 -18.13 -18.12 1.43
N CYS A 37 -18.59 -16.88 1.65
CA CYS A 37 -17.71 -15.81 2.14
C CYS A 37 -17.22 -16.17 3.56
N PRO A 38 -15.93 -16.02 3.88
CA PRO A 38 -15.47 -16.01 5.25
C PRO A 38 -16.08 -14.84 6.02
N ASN A 39 -16.45 -15.09 7.27
CA ASN A 39 -17.13 -14.21 8.20
C ASN A 39 -16.28 -12.95 8.53
N GLU A 40 -16.70 -11.78 8.07
CA GLU A 40 -16.13 -10.51 8.53
C GLU A 40 -16.71 -10.14 9.89
N ASN A 41 -15.86 -10.27 10.91
CA ASN A 41 -15.98 -9.52 12.14
C ASN A 41 -14.56 -9.30 12.65
N LEU A 42 -14.01 -8.10 12.42
CA LEU A 42 -13.06 -7.40 13.28
C LEU A 42 -12.79 -6.00 12.69
N LEU A 43 -13.42 -5.00 13.32
CA LEU A 43 -12.96 -3.62 13.48
C LEU A 43 -12.28 -2.93 12.28
N GLY A 44 -13.09 -2.22 11.49
CA GLY A 44 -12.90 -0.79 11.21
C GLY A 44 -11.63 -0.35 10.49
N PHE A 45 -11.57 -0.57 9.18
CA PHE A 45 -11.13 0.43 8.20
C PHE A 45 -11.88 0.14 6.90
N LEU A 46 -12.70 1.10 6.42
CA LEU A 46 -13.37 1.00 5.12
C LEU A 46 -12.32 1.17 4.02
N ILE A 47 -11.66 0.09 3.63
CA ILE A 47 -10.96 0.04 2.35
C ILE A 47 -12.05 -0.15 1.29
N LYS A 48 -12.20 0.79 0.36
CA LYS A 48 -13.13 0.64 -0.75
C LYS A 48 -12.74 -0.62 -1.53
N SER A 49 -13.71 -1.47 -1.84
CA SER A 49 -13.55 -2.72 -2.58
C SER A 49 -13.08 -2.54 -4.04
N GLU A 50 -12.80 -1.30 -4.47
CA GLU A 50 -12.35 -0.95 -5.81
C GLU A 50 -10.82 -0.82 -5.92
N ASP A 51 -10.09 -0.71 -4.80
CA ASP A 51 -8.62 -0.56 -4.82
C ASP A 51 -7.86 -1.90 -4.83
N PHE A 52 -8.56 -3.03 -4.63
CA PHE A 52 -7.96 -4.37 -4.56
C PHE A 52 -7.94 -5.12 -5.92
N SER A 53 -8.36 -4.47 -7.00
CA SER A 53 -8.74 -5.15 -8.25
C SER A 53 -7.87 -4.85 -9.48
N LEU A 54 -6.55 -4.81 -9.31
CA LEU A 54 -5.63 -4.92 -10.47
C LEU A 54 -4.53 -5.98 -10.32
N CYS A 55 -4.22 -6.47 -9.11
CA CYS A 55 -3.07 -7.37 -8.93
C CYS A 55 -3.40 -8.86 -9.09
N VAL A 56 -4.65 -9.31 -8.94
CA VAL A 56 -4.96 -10.76 -8.86
C VAL A 56 -4.89 -11.47 -10.24
N LEU A 57 -4.76 -10.73 -11.35
CA LEU A 57 -4.74 -11.32 -12.71
C LEU A 57 -3.36 -11.28 -13.40
N GLN A 58 -2.32 -10.73 -12.79
CA GLN A 58 -0.97 -10.74 -13.36
C GLN A 58 -0.13 -11.82 -12.66
N TYR A 59 0.41 -12.77 -13.42
CA TYR A 59 1.39 -13.74 -12.91
C TYR A 59 2.59 -12.98 -12.35
N LEU A 60 2.69 -12.89 -11.02
CA LEU A 60 3.90 -12.40 -10.37
C LEU A 60 5.01 -13.44 -10.56
N PRO A 61 6.19 -13.04 -11.04
CA PRO A 61 7.31 -13.96 -11.17
C PRO A 61 7.71 -14.50 -9.80
N SER A 62 8.27 -15.71 -9.74
CA SER A 62 8.67 -16.35 -8.48
C SER A 62 9.76 -15.58 -7.71
N THR A 63 10.35 -14.56 -8.33
CA THR A 63 11.35 -13.66 -7.74
C THR A 63 10.73 -12.45 -7.04
N ALA A 64 9.43 -12.20 -7.21
CA ALA A 64 8.76 -11.07 -6.61
C ALA A 64 8.58 -11.26 -5.10
N VAL A 65 8.86 -10.21 -4.33
CA VAL A 65 8.69 -10.20 -2.87
C VAL A 65 7.43 -9.42 -2.53
N SER A 66 6.54 -10.02 -1.74
CA SER A 66 5.36 -9.32 -1.22
C SER A 66 5.76 -8.37 -0.09
N THR A 67 5.44 -7.09 -0.26
CA THR A 67 5.83 -5.99 0.65
C THR A 67 4.64 -5.27 1.30
N THR A 68 3.43 -5.81 1.13
CA THR A 68 2.18 -5.19 1.60
C THR A 68 2.20 -4.86 3.09
N LEU A 69 2.75 -5.75 3.93
CA LEU A 69 2.80 -5.53 5.38
C LEU A 69 3.79 -4.42 5.76
N GLN A 70 4.95 -4.38 5.11
CA GLN A 70 5.98 -3.34 5.31
C GLN A 70 5.44 -1.97 4.93
N LEU A 71 4.74 -1.87 3.80
CA LEU A 71 4.09 -0.63 3.35
C LEU A 71 2.98 -0.19 4.31
N GLN A 72 2.17 -1.14 4.80
CA GLN A 72 1.11 -0.84 5.76
C GLN A 72 1.65 -0.26 7.07
N GLU A 73 2.69 -0.87 7.63
CA GLU A 73 3.32 -0.39 8.86
C GLU A 73 3.98 0.98 8.65
N LEU A 74 4.70 1.17 7.54
CA LEU A 74 5.30 2.46 7.22
C LEU A 74 4.24 3.57 7.11
N ARG A 75 3.13 3.32 6.40
CA ARG A 75 2.03 4.29 6.24
C ARG A 75 1.35 4.60 7.57
N TYR A 76 1.22 3.61 8.45
CA TYR A 76 0.71 3.82 9.81
C TYR A 76 1.60 4.81 10.59
N GLN A 77 2.93 4.63 10.57
CA GLN A 77 3.87 5.55 11.21
C GLN A 77 3.85 6.94 10.56
N MET A 78 3.79 7.02 9.23
CA MET A 78 3.67 8.29 8.50
C MET A 78 2.41 9.07 8.91
N HIS A 79 1.28 8.37 9.07
CA HIS A 79 0.03 8.98 9.51
C HIS A 79 0.14 9.56 10.93
N LEU A 80 0.80 8.86 11.86
CA LEU A 80 1.02 9.35 13.23
C LEU A 80 1.85 10.64 13.27
N MET A 81 2.81 10.78 12.35
CA MET A 81 3.70 11.94 12.26
C MET A 81 3.19 13.03 11.31
N SER A 82 1.97 12.91 10.77
CA SER A 82 1.40 13.83 9.76
C SER A 82 2.25 13.99 8.49
N ILE A 83 3.02 12.96 8.13
CA ILE A 83 3.87 12.94 6.94
C ILE A 83 3.04 12.46 5.75
N SER A 84 3.10 13.22 4.65
CA SER A 84 2.38 12.93 3.41
C SER A 84 3.17 12.02 2.47
N ALA A 85 4.49 12.20 2.40
CA ALA A 85 5.38 11.37 1.60
C ALA A 85 6.69 11.10 2.35
N TYR A 86 7.26 9.91 2.16
CA TYR A 86 8.52 9.50 2.76
C TYR A 86 9.50 9.04 1.69
N ILE A 87 10.72 9.57 1.72
CA ILE A 87 11.78 9.25 0.76
C ILE A 87 12.78 8.28 1.40
N ILE A 88 13.07 7.20 0.69
CA ILE A 88 14.00 6.14 1.08
C ILE A 88 15.10 6.05 0.03
N PRO A 89 16.26 6.68 0.26
CA PRO A 89 17.38 6.57 -0.66
C PRO A 89 18.06 5.20 -0.54
N GLY A 90 18.65 4.75 -1.64
CA GLY A 90 19.49 3.55 -1.71
C GLY A 90 20.93 3.79 -1.26
N THR A 91 21.13 4.55 -0.18
CA THR A 91 22.44 4.93 0.37
C THR A 91 22.50 4.62 1.87
N ASP A 92 23.72 4.55 2.42
CA ASP A 92 23.95 4.52 3.87
C ASP A 92 24.37 5.91 4.38
N ALA A 93 24.63 6.01 5.68
CA ALA A 93 25.04 7.27 6.32
C ALA A 93 26.43 7.79 5.87
N HIS A 94 27.18 6.99 5.13
CA HIS A 94 28.52 7.32 4.63
C HIS A 94 28.58 7.48 3.11
N LEU A 95 27.42 7.39 2.44
CA LEU A 95 27.32 7.40 0.98
C LEU A 95 28.25 6.35 0.34
N SER A 96 28.31 5.17 0.94
CA SER A 96 29.13 4.04 0.49
C SER A 96 28.66 3.53 -0.87
N GLU A 97 29.61 3.11 -1.71
CA GLU A 97 29.32 2.53 -3.03
C GLU A 97 28.58 1.18 -2.94
N TYR A 98 28.91 0.38 -1.93
CA TYR A 98 28.28 -0.91 -1.66
C TYR A 98 27.67 -0.92 -0.27
N LEU A 99 26.38 -1.24 -0.19
CA LEU A 99 25.64 -1.26 1.07
C LEU A 99 25.84 -2.57 1.83
N ALA A 100 25.98 -2.47 3.15
CA ALA A 100 25.83 -3.62 4.01
C ALA A 100 24.37 -4.12 3.99
N PRO A 101 24.10 -5.43 4.19
CA PRO A 101 22.74 -5.96 4.22
C PRO A 101 21.83 -5.30 5.26
N ARG A 102 22.40 -4.75 6.33
CA ARG A 102 21.68 -4.00 7.37
C ARG A 102 21.13 -2.67 6.86
N ASP A 103 21.85 -2.02 5.95
CA ASP A 103 21.55 -0.66 5.46
C ASP A 103 20.81 -0.68 4.12
N ALA A 104 20.51 -1.86 3.57
CA ALA A 104 19.75 -2.05 2.35
C ALA A 104 18.23 -1.80 2.55
N ARG A 105 17.87 -0.57 2.97
CA ARG A 105 16.49 -0.17 3.31
C ARG A 105 15.54 -0.26 2.12
N VAL A 106 15.99 0.15 0.93
CA VAL A 106 15.21 0.02 -0.32
C VAL A 106 14.87 -1.44 -0.58
N ALA A 107 15.84 -2.35 -0.45
CA ALA A 107 15.63 -3.79 -0.65
C ALA A 107 14.65 -4.36 0.37
N PHE A 108 14.72 -3.93 1.63
CA PHE A 108 13.77 -4.33 2.67
C PHE A 108 12.33 -3.89 2.36
N MET A 109 12.16 -2.67 1.85
CA MET A 109 10.84 -2.08 1.59
C MET A 109 10.22 -2.53 0.27
N THR A 110 11.01 -2.73 -0.78
CA THR A 110 10.54 -2.97 -2.17
C THR A 110 10.78 -4.40 -2.66
N GLY A 111 11.69 -5.13 -2.02
CA GLY A 111 12.21 -6.40 -2.54
C GLY A 111 13.25 -6.24 -3.66
N PHE A 112 13.51 -5.03 -4.14
CA PHE A 112 14.47 -4.76 -5.21
C PHE A 112 15.92 -4.84 -4.69
N THR A 113 16.73 -5.68 -5.32
CA THR A 113 18.13 -5.92 -4.91
C THR A 113 19.16 -5.24 -5.82
N GLY A 114 18.76 -4.23 -6.59
CA GLY A 114 19.70 -3.43 -7.39
C GLY A 114 20.55 -2.52 -6.49
N SER A 115 21.72 -2.12 -7.00
CA SER A 115 22.65 -1.27 -6.24
C SER A 115 22.26 0.20 -6.23
N ALA A 116 21.43 0.65 -7.16
CA ALA A 116 21.00 2.03 -7.28
C ALA A 116 19.48 2.11 -7.40
N GLY A 117 18.86 2.87 -6.49
CA GLY A 117 17.46 3.21 -6.59
C GLY A 117 16.99 4.04 -5.41
N THR A 118 15.94 4.82 -5.63
CA THR A 118 15.30 5.66 -4.62
C THR A 118 13.83 5.29 -4.58
N ALA A 119 13.34 4.91 -3.40
CA ALA A 119 11.94 4.59 -3.19
C ALA A 119 11.23 5.80 -2.55
N VAL A 120 10.04 6.12 -3.03
CA VAL A 120 9.17 7.13 -2.42
C VAL A 120 7.83 6.48 -2.10
N VAL A 121 7.38 6.68 -0.86
CA VAL A 121 6.10 6.16 -0.39
C VAL A 121 5.20 7.32 -0.04
N THR A 122 3.99 7.34 -0.59
CA THR A 122 2.91 8.25 -0.18
C THR A 122 1.82 7.45 0.53
N GLN A 123 0.81 8.15 1.04
CA GLN A 123 -0.31 7.50 1.72
C GLN A 123 -1.12 6.59 0.78
N SER A 124 -1.12 6.86 -0.53
CA SER A 124 -1.86 6.09 -1.53
C SER A 124 -0.95 5.22 -2.41
N LYS A 125 0.20 5.76 -2.84
CA LYS A 125 1.09 5.13 -3.83
C LYS A 125 2.47 4.82 -3.28
N ALA A 126 3.21 3.99 -3.99
CA ALA A 126 4.61 3.73 -3.73
C ALA A 126 5.32 3.63 -5.08
N ALA A 127 6.43 4.34 -5.25
CA ALA A 127 7.16 4.42 -6.50
C ALA A 127 8.66 4.17 -6.27
N LEU A 128 9.30 3.52 -7.23
CA LEU A 128 10.75 3.27 -7.23
C LEU A 128 11.37 3.88 -8.49
N TRP A 129 12.36 4.74 -8.29
CA TRP A 129 13.24 5.23 -9.35
C TRP A 129 14.50 4.39 -9.39
N THR A 130 14.90 3.95 -10.59
CA THR A 130 16.16 3.25 -10.80
C THR A 130 16.71 3.52 -12.20
N ASP A 131 17.99 3.21 -12.38
CA ASP A 131 18.67 3.31 -13.66
C ASP A 131 18.13 2.28 -14.67
N SER A 132 18.21 2.64 -15.95
CA SER A 132 17.97 1.80 -17.12
C SER A 132 18.54 0.38 -17.04
N ARG A 133 19.70 0.22 -16.39
CA ARG A 133 20.35 -1.08 -16.16
C ARG A 133 19.48 -2.05 -15.36
N TYR A 134 18.59 -1.54 -14.50
CA TYR A 134 17.84 -2.34 -13.53
C TYR A 134 16.33 -2.39 -13.77
N TRP A 135 15.79 -1.75 -14.82
CA TRP A 135 14.33 -1.73 -15.04
C TRP A 135 13.71 -3.14 -15.12
N VAL A 136 14.32 -4.03 -15.90
CA VAL A 136 13.83 -5.42 -16.04
C VAL A 136 13.97 -6.20 -14.74
N GLN A 137 14.98 -5.90 -13.94
CA GLN A 137 15.16 -6.52 -12.64
C GLN A 137 14.10 -6.04 -11.64
N ALA A 138 13.84 -4.73 -11.60
CA ALA A 138 12.85 -4.13 -10.73
C ALA A 138 11.44 -4.66 -11.02
N GLU A 139 11.03 -4.71 -12.29
CA GLU A 139 9.73 -5.29 -12.71
C GLU A 139 9.55 -6.76 -12.28
N ARG A 140 10.66 -7.51 -12.11
CA ARG A 140 10.63 -8.91 -11.71
C ARG A 140 10.72 -9.14 -10.20
N GLN A 141 11.19 -8.17 -9.44
CA GLN A 141 11.43 -8.31 -8.00
C GLN A 141 10.37 -7.59 -7.16
N MET A 142 9.76 -6.53 -7.71
CA MET A 142 8.73 -5.76 -7.01
C MET A 142 7.36 -6.42 -7.11
N ASP A 143 6.52 -6.15 -6.11
CA ASP A 143 5.10 -6.51 -6.14
C ASP A 143 4.27 -5.44 -6.88
N CYS A 144 2.96 -5.68 -7.00
CA CYS A 144 2.04 -4.75 -7.66
C CYS A 144 1.80 -3.44 -6.88
N ASN A 145 2.28 -3.31 -5.64
CA ASN A 145 2.08 -2.10 -4.86
C ASN A 145 3.04 -0.98 -5.29
N TRP A 146 4.12 -1.35 -5.99
CA TRP A 146 5.16 -0.43 -6.44
C TRP A 146 5.00 -0.09 -7.93
N GLU A 147 5.09 1.19 -8.23
CA GLU A 147 5.18 1.73 -9.59
C GLU A 147 6.66 1.95 -9.94
N LEU A 148 7.12 1.36 -11.05
CA LEU A 148 8.48 1.58 -11.54
C LEU A 148 8.53 2.85 -12.36
N GLU A 149 9.27 3.83 -11.87
CA GLU A 149 9.54 5.06 -12.60
C GLU A 149 10.85 4.94 -13.37
N LYS A 150 10.74 5.04 -14.70
CA LYS A 150 11.87 4.89 -15.64
C LYS A 150 12.50 6.23 -16.01
N ASP A 151 11.96 7.33 -15.50
CA ASP A 151 12.46 8.67 -15.83
C ASP A 151 13.68 9.01 -14.96
N GLY A 152 14.80 9.33 -15.59
CA GLY A 152 16.15 9.39 -14.99
C GLY A 152 16.43 10.57 -14.05
N GLY A 153 15.41 11.13 -13.42
CA GLY A 153 15.56 12.27 -12.50
C GLY A 153 14.29 13.08 -12.24
N GLY A 154 13.12 12.44 -12.20
CA GLY A 154 11.81 13.11 -12.06
C GLY A 154 11.14 12.98 -10.69
N ASP A 155 11.84 12.45 -9.68
CA ASP A 155 11.31 12.19 -8.35
C ASP A 155 10.68 13.43 -7.68
N HIS A 156 11.39 14.56 -7.70
CA HIS A 156 10.92 15.83 -7.15
C HIS A 156 9.66 16.37 -7.87
N ILE A 157 9.56 16.20 -9.19
CA ILE A 157 8.37 16.63 -9.96
C ILE A 157 7.18 15.76 -9.58
N TRP A 158 7.39 14.45 -9.46
CA TRP A 158 6.37 13.50 -9.02
C TRP A 158 5.91 13.77 -7.59
N LEU A 159 6.82 14.10 -6.67
CA LEU A 159 6.45 14.49 -5.31
C LEU A 159 5.57 15.74 -5.30
N ILE A 160 5.84 16.73 -6.16
CA ILE A 160 5.03 17.96 -6.24
C ILE A 160 3.62 17.67 -6.77
N SER A 161 3.46 16.72 -7.70
CA SER A 161 2.13 16.36 -8.20
C SER A 161 1.31 15.56 -7.19
N GLU A 162 1.97 14.72 -6.39
CA GLU A 162 1.31 13.75 -5.54
C GLU A 162 1.08 14.23 -4.10
N VAL A 163 1.90 15.18 -3.63
CA VAL A 163 1.75 15.77 -2.30
C VAL A 163 0.83 17.00 -2.39
N PRO A 164 -0.26 17.08 -1.60
CA PRO A 164 -1.12 18.25 -1.59
C PRO A 164 -0.36 19.50 -1.11
N SER A 165 -0.81 20.68 -1.51
CA SER A 165 -0.22 21.94 -1.05
C SER A 165 -0.20 22.02 0.48
N GLY A 166 1.00 22.09 1.06
CA GLY A 166 1.20 22.09 2.52
C GLY A 166 1.44 20.71 3.13
N GLY A 167 1.47 19.65 2.33
CA GLY A 167 1.85 18.31 2.78
C GLY A 167 3.33 18.25 3.17
N GLU A 168 3.62 17.51 4.24
CA GLU A 168 4.98 17.37 4.76
C GLU A 168 5.67 16.16 4.15
N ILE A 169 6.93 16.34 3.74
CA ILE A 169 7.78 15.27 3.21
C ILE A 169 8.81 14.89 4.29
N GLY A 170 8.89 13.60 4.59
CA GLY A 170 9.84 13.04 5.55
C GLY A 170 11.00 12.32 4.86
N PHE A 171 12.19 12.41 5.45
CA PHE A 171 13.36 11.64 5.05
C PHE A 171 14.33 11.50 6.24
N ASP A 172 15.24 10.52 6.15
CA ASP A 172 16.32 10.35 7.13
C ASP A 172 17.48 11.30 6.80
N PRO A 173 17.80 12.28 7.67
CA PRO A 173 18.83 13.28 7.39
C PRO A 173 20.24 12.71 7.24
N PHE A 174 20.52 11.50 7.74
CA PHE A 174 21.84 10.89 7.64
C PHE A 174 22.11 10.28 6.26
N LEU A 175 21.08 9.98 5.47
CA LEU A 175 21.22 9.29 4.19
C LEU A 175 21.39 10.25 3.00
N PHE A 176 21.24 11.56 3.22
CA PHE A 176 21.30 12.57 2.18
C PHE A 176 22.56 13.42 2.30
N SER A 177 23.14 13.76 1.16
CA SER A 177 24.15 14.81 1.09
C SER A 177 23.51 16.20 1.30
N LEU A 178 24.31 17.17 1.74
CA LEU A 178 23.85 18.56 1.90
C LEU A 178 23.35 19.15 0.57
N SER A 179 23.96 18.77 -0.55
CA SER A 179 23.55 19.22 -1.89
C SER A 179 22.21 18.65 -2.32
N GLU A 180 21.90 17.41 -1.92
CA GLU A 180 20.69 16.71 -2.34
C GLU A 180 19.48 17.11 -1.50
N SER A 181 19.67 17.31 -0.19
CA SER A 181 18.61 17.81 0.69
C SER A 181 18.12 19.23 0.32
N GLN A 182 18.94 20.03 -0.36
CA GLN A 182 18.54 21.35 -0.86
C GLN A 182 17.58 21.30 -2.06
N VAL A 183 17.52 20.17 -2.78
CA VAL A 183 16.66 19.99 -3.97
C VAL A 183 15.23 19.60 -3.57
N VAL A 184 15.05 19.00 -2.39
CA VAL A 184 13.72 18.62 -1.90
C VAL A 184 12.96 19.90 -1.46
N PRO A 185 11.69 20.08 -1.88
CA PRO A 185 10.95 21.31 -1.61
C PRO A 185 10.85 21.65 -0.12
N LEU A 186 10.94 22.95 0.20
CA LEU A 186 11.14 23.55 1.54
C LEU A 186 10.12 23.17 2.64
N ASN A 187 9.07 22.41 2.35
CA ASN A 187 8.09 21.88 3.33
C ASN A 187 8.46 20.46 3.81
N THR A 188 9.75 20.17 3.94
CA THR A 188 10.24 18.89 4.45
C THR A 188 10.47 18.93 5.95
N ARG A 189 10.00 17.92 6.68
CA ARG A 189 10.43 17.67 8.06
C ARG A 189 11.51 16.61 8.06
N CYS A 190 12.68 16.96 8.61
CA CYS A 190 13.66 15.96 9.00
C CYS A 190 13.11 15.19 10.20
N THR A 191 12.81 13.90 10.01
CA THR A 191 12.45 13.03 11.13
C THR A 191 13.73 12.53 11.78
N TYR A 192 13.98 12.96 13.02
CA TYR A 192 14.96 12.32 13.89
C TYR A 192 14.23 11.22 14.65
N GLN A 193 14.63 9.97 14.41
CA GLN A 193 14.22 8.82 15.23
C GLN A 193 15.28 8.55 16.29
#